data_AF-A0A348WTL5-F1
#
_entry.id   AF-A0A348WTL5-F1
#
_cell.length_a   1.000
_cell.length_b   1.000
_cell.length_c   1.000
_cell.angle_alpha   90.00
_cell.angle_beta   90.00
_cell.angle_gamma   90.00
#
_symmetry.space_group_name_H-M   'P 1'
#
loop_
_entity.id
_entity.type
_entity.pdbx_description
1 polymer ?
#
loop_
_entity_poly.entity_id
_entity_poly.type
_entity_poly.pdbx_seq_one_letter_code
_entity_poly.pdbx_strand_id
1 'polypeptide(L)'
;MKKIGLIFSLFIVLMCSGCGPILEPLIEGTYTSYNEEKNETFSKGKFTIKEITKEEYEEAKGINVFIDGYIPQKDEKRYLSIELYLYSVETEQYEKVKLIDIEYSTGTGHCYYGEVYLEIGDKVYEDDYISIAFYYFDDKNRVNIILFYNTDEFSSDFKLEEE
;
A
#
# COMPACT_ATOMS: atom_id res chain seq x y z
N MET A 1 17.48 45.54 39.90
CA MET A 1 16.53 44.70 40.67
C MET A 1 15.25 44.54 39.85
N LYS A 2 14.65 43.34 39.91
CA LYS A 2 13.55 42.78 39.10
C LYS A 2 12.19 43.50 39.21
N LYS A 3 11.35 43.39 38.16
CA LYS A 3 9.97 42.81 38.10
C LYS A 3 9.35 43.13 36.71
N ILE A 4 9.31 42.17 35.77
CA ILE A 4 8.19 41.27 35.40
C ILE A 4 6.89 42.00 35.00
N GLY A 5 6.48 41.80 33.74
CA GLY A 5 5.16 42.14 33.20
C GLY A 5 4.96 41.48 31.83
N LEU A 6 4.58 40.21 31.85
CA LEU A 6 4.29 39.31 30.73
C LEU A 6 2.91 39.65 30.14
N ILE A 7 2.82 39.90 28.83
CA ILE A 7 1.57 39.88 28.04
C ILE A 7 1.99 39.34 26.66
N PHE A 8 2.00 38.02 26.37
CA PHE A 8 0.86 37.11 26.21
C PHE A 8 -0.38 37.78 25.62
N SER A 9 -0.39 37.95 24.31
CA SER A 9 -1.64 38.11 23.56
C SER A 9 -1.45 37.73 22.09
N LEU A 10 -1.94 36.54 21.78
CA LEU A 10 -2.56 36.17 20.50
C LEU A 10 -1.66 35.94 19.27
N PHE A 11 -0.66 35.06 19.41
CA PHE A 11 -0.40 34.09 18.33
C PHE A 11 -1.46 32.99 18.41
N ILE A 12 -2.70 33.26 17.99
CA ILE A 12 -3.55 32.20 17.49
C ILE A 12 -3.10 32.00 16.04
N VAL A 13 -1.97 31.32 15.88
CA VAL A 13 -1.78 30.49 14.71
C VAL A 13 -2.79 29.37 14.94
N LEU A 14 -3.98 29.53 14.36
CA LEU A 14 -4.83 28.38 14.08
C LEU A 14 -3.92 27.44 13.29
N MET A 15 -3.41 26.41 13.96
CA MET A 15 -2.90 25.27 13.24
C MET A 15 -4.12 24.73 12.49
N CYS A 16 -4.22 25.04 11.20
CA CYS A 16 -4.93 24.22 10.24
C CYS A 16 -4.16 22.90 10.09
N SER A 17 -3.96 22.18 11.19
CA SER A 17 -3.47 20.81 11.21
C SER A 17 -4.72 19.96 11.40
N GLY A 18 -5.37 19.55 10.31
CA GLY A 18 -6.54 18.69 10.45
C GLY A 18 -7.48 18.56 9.27
N CYS A 19 -6.99 18.65 8.03
CA CYS A 19 -7.75 18.13 6.89
C CYS A 19 -6.85 17.27 6.02
N GLY A 20 -6.25 16.24 6.62
CA GLY A 20 -5.85 15.07 5.84
C GLY A 20 -7.11 14.47 5.20
N PRO A 21 -6.98 13.73 4.08
CA PRO A 21 -8.12 13.08 3.46
C PRO A 21 -8.83 12.20 4.51
N ILE A 22 -10.16 12.28 4.58
CA ILE A 22 -10.95 11.32 5.34
C ILE A 22 -10.79 10.00 4.61
N LEU A 23 -10.07 9.07 5.23
CA LEU A 23 -9.93 7.73 4.69
C LEU A 23 -11.18 6.91 5.02
N GLU A 24 -11.63 6.13 4.06
CA GLU A 24 -12.55 5.01 4.28
C GLU A 24 -11.73 3.72 4.39
N PRO A 25 -12.25 2.62 4.99
CA PRO A 25 -11.54 1.35 5.01
C PRO A 25 -11.24 0.83 3.60
N LEU A 26 -10.08 0.19 3.41
CA LEU A 26 -9.79 -0.51 2.16
C LEU A 26 -10.79 -1.65 1.90
N ILE A 27 -11.15 -1.85 0.64
CA ILE A 27 -12.11 -2.88 0.25
C ILE A 27 -11.39 -4.23 0.13
N GLU A 28 -11.95 -5.25 0.77
CA GLU A 28 -11.47 -6.63 0.63
C GLU A 28 -11.89 -7.22 -0.70
N GLY A 29 -11.08 -8.13 -1.23
CA GLY A 29 -11.38 -8.85 -2.46
C GLY A 29 -10.19 -8.97 -3.39
N THR A 30 -10.47 -9.49 -4.58
CA THR A 30 -9.45 -9.74 -5.62
C THR A 30 -9.46 -8.61 -6.63
N TYR A 31 -8.27 -8.11 -6.92
CA TYR A 31 -8.01 -7.06 -7.88
C TYR A 31 -7.18 -7.62 -9.03
N THR A 32 -7.53 -7.25 -10.26
CA THR A 32 -6.80 -7.65 -11.48
C THR A 32 -6.34 -6.45 -12.27
N SER A 33 -5.14 -6.55 -12.85
CA SER A 33 -4.60 -5.49 -13.71
C SER A 33 -5.40 -5.37 -15.02
N TYR A 34 -5.65 -4.14 -15.49
CA TYR A 34 -6.41 -3.89 -16.73
C TYR A 34 -5.72 -2.93 -17.71
N ASN A 35 -4.73 -2.15 -17.26
CA ASN A 35 -3.86 -1.34 -18.11
C ASN A 35 -2.49 -2.02 -18.14
N GLU A 36 -2.38 -3.11 -18.92
CA GLU A 36 -1.14 -3.83 -19.12
C GLU A 36 -0.18 -2.95 -19.95
N GLU A 37 0.81 -2.33 -19.31
CA GLU A 37 1.98 -1.87 -20.04
C GLU A 37 2.73 -3.09 -20.56
N LYS A 38 3.25 -3.01 -21.79
CA LYS A 38 4.04 -4.10 -22.37
C LYS A 38 5.38 -4.18 -21.64
N ASN A 39 5.45 -5.01 -20.62
CA ASN A 39 6.68 -5.42 -19.96
C ASN A 39 7.05 -6.84 -20.41
N GLU A 40 8.32 -7.04 -20.78
CA GLU A 40 8.84 -8.31 -21.33
C GLU A 40 9.06 -9.39 -20.26
N THR A 41 9.13 -9.00 -19.00
CA THR A 41 9.35 -9.84 -17.82
C THR A 41 8.02 -10.25 -17.17
N PHE A 42 7.14 -9.27 -16.88
CA PHE A 42 5.86 -9.47 -16.22
C PHE A 42 4.71 -8.81 -17.01
N SER A 43 3.73 -9.58 -17.47
CA SER A 43 2.68 -9.02 -18.36
C SER A 43 1.43 -8.52 -17.65
N LYS A 44 1.11 -9.07 -16.47
CA LYS A 44 -0.08 -8.72 -15.70
C LYS A 44 0.04 -9.13 -14.25
N GLY A 45 -0.80 -8.56 -13.40
CA GLY A 45 -0.84 -8.86 -11.97
C GLY A 45 -2.25 -9.16 -11.48
N LYS A 46 -2.32 -9.84 -10.34
CA LYS A 46 -3.52 -9.92 -9.51
C LYS A 46 -3.14 -9.93 -8.04
N PHE A 47 -3.96 -9.34 -7.19
CA PHE A 47 -3.78 -9.48 -5.76
C PHE A 47 -5.10 -9.61 -5.02
N THR A 48 -5.06 -10.19 -3.82
CA THR A 48 -6.21 -10.27 -2.93
C THR A 48 -5.89 -9.61 -1.60
N ILE A 49 -6.79 -8.74 -1.12
CA ILE A 49 -6.72 -8.16 0.22
C ILE A 49 -7.77 -8.84 1.11
N LYS A 50 -7.37 -9.17 2.33
CA LYS A 50 -8.26 -9.71 3.37
C LYS A 50 -7.92 -9.13 4.73
N GLU A 51 -8.93 -8.87 5.54
CA GLU A 51 -8.75 -8.58 6.95
C GLU A 51 -8.25 -9.82 7.70
N ILE A 52 -7.29 -9.61 8.60
CA ILE A 52 -6.68 -10.65 9.43
C ILE A 52 -6.67 -10.21 10.89
N THR A 53 -6.44 -11.18 11.77
CA THR A 53 -6.23 -10.92 13.19
C THR A 53 -4.88 -10.26 13.46
N LYS A 54 -4.75 -9.63 14.63
CA LYS A 54 -3.48 -9.07 15.09
C LYS A 54 -2.41 -10.17 15.25
N GLU A 55 -2.83 -11.33 15.74
CA GLU A 55 -1.96 -12.49 15.93
C GLU A 55 -1.37 -12.96 14.58
N GLU A 56 -2.21 -13.10 13.54
CA GLU A 56 -1.75 -13.44 12.18
C GLU A 56 -0.79 -12.39 11.62
N TYR A 57 -1.05 -11.10 11.86
CA TYR A 57 -0.17 -10.00 11.45
C TYR A 57 1.22 -10.09 12.12
N GLU A 58 1.26 -10.34 13.43
CA GLU A 58 2.51 -10.47 14.19
C GLU A 58 3.29 -11.75 13.79
N GLU A 59 2.59 -12.85 13.51
CA GLU A 59 3.19 -14.11 13.04
C GLU A 59 3.80 -14.00 11.63
N ALA A 60 3.21 -13.17 10.76
CA ALA A 60 3.69 -12.94 9.40
C ALA A 60 4.99 -12.13 9.32
N LYS A 61 5.41 -11.48 10.42
CA LYS A 61 6.69 -10.75 10.54
C LYS A 61 6.95 -9.77 9.39
N GLY A 62 5.94 -8.99 9.04
CA GLY A 62 6.04 -7.95 8.00
C GLY A 62 5.92 -8.47 6.56
N ILE A 63 5.81 -9.77 6.34
CA ILE A 63 5.69 -10.35 5.00
C ILE A 63 4.23 -10.37 4.57
N ASN A 64 3.90 -9.70 3.47
CA ASN A 64 2.58 -9.71 2.85
C ASN A 64 1.43 -9.27 3.78
N VAL A 65 1.75 -8.44 4.76
CA VAL A 65 0.79 -7.91 5.74
C VAL A 65 1.04 -6.42 5.97
N PHE A 66 0.00 -5.67 6.28
CA PHE A 66 0.07 -4.23 6.51
C PHE A 66 -1.06 -3.75 7.40
N ILE A 67 -0.92 -2.53 7.94
CA ILE A 67 -1.96 -1.88 8.73
C ILE A 67 -2.71 -0.92 7.81
N ASP A 68 -4.04 -1.00 7.81
CA ASP A 68 -4.87 -0.06 7.05
C ASP A 68 -4.57 1.38 7.49
N GLY A 69 -4.45 2.30 6.52
CA GLY A 69 -4.22 3.71 6.79
C GLY A 69 -5.46 4.38 7.36
N TYR A 70 -6.63 3.75 7.17
CA TYR A 70 -7.87 4.13 7.84
C TYR A 70 -7.75 3.97 9.35
N ILE A 71 -7.86 5.10 10.06
CA ILE A 71 -7.94 5.13 11.52
C ILE A 71 -9.43 5.28 11.90
N PRO A 72 -10.11 4.22 12.39
CA PRO A 72 -11.46 4.37 12.89
C PRO A 72 -11.48 5.29 14.12
N GLN A 73 -12.64 5.92 14.38
CA GLN A 73 -12.87 6.81 15.52
C GLN A 73 -12.64 6.18 16.92
N LYS A 74 -12.18 4.93 17.01
CA LYS A 74 -12.01 4.13 18.23
C LYS A 74 -10.58 3.63 18.49
N ASP A 75 -9.56 4.15 17.80
CA ASP A 75 -8.14 3.78 17.97
C ASP A 75 -7.80 2.28 17.70
N GLU A 76 -8.73 1.50 17.17
CA GLU A 76 -8.49 0.11 16.79
C GLU A 76 -7.86 0.04 15.40
N LYS A 77 -6.67 -0.56 15.32
CA LYS A 77 -6.00 -0.80 14.04
C LYS A 77 -6.69 -1.93 13.29
N ARG A 78 -6.85 -1.76 11.98
CA ARG A 78 -7.27 -2.83 11.07
C ARG A 78 -6.04 -3.45 10.41
N TYR A 79 -5.86 -4.76 10.57
CA TYR A 79 -4.72 -5.50 10.02
C TYR A 79 -5.16 -6.22 8.75
N LEU A 80 -4.36 -6.10 7.70
CA LEU A 80 -4.66 -6.63 6.38
C LEU A 80 -3.55 -7.55 5.91
N SER A 81 -3.92 -8.61 5.19
CA SER A 81 -3.02 -9.39 4.35
C SER A 81 -3.18 -8.99 2.89
N ILE A 82 -2.10 -9.09 2.12
CA ILE A 82 -2.09 -8.91 0.67
C ILE A 82 -1.38 -10.09 0.01
N GLU A 83 -2.07 -10.76 -0.90
CA GLU A 83 -1.48 -11.84 -1.69
C GLU A 83 -1.35 -11.41 -3.15
N LEU A 84 -0.16 -10.98 -3.55
CA LEU A 84 0.15 -10.47 -4.88
C LEU A 84 0.84 -11.54 -5.75
N TYR A 85 0.40 -11.64 -7.01
CA TYR A 85 1.02 -12.45 -8.04
C TYR A 85 1.28 -11.65 -9.31
N LEU A 86 2.42 -11.90 -9.95
CA LEU A 86 2.74 -11.40 -11.30
C LEU A 86 2.81 -12.56 -12.28
N TYR A 87 2.26 -12.38 -13.47
CA TYR A 87 2.38 -13.34 -14.55
C TYR A 87 3.74 -13.17 -15.24
N SER A 88 4.65 -14.11 -15.03
CA SER A 88 5.95 -14.16 -15.68
C SER A 88 5.79 -14.62 -17.12
N VAL A 89 6.33 -13.83 -18.06
CA VAL A 89 6.31 -14.15 -19.49
C VAL A 89 7.21 -15.36 -19.79
N GLU A 90 8.33 -15.48 -19.07
CA GLU A 90 9.31 -16.56 -19.27
C GLU A 90 8.78 -17.92 -18.81
N THR A 91 8.07 -17.97 -17.68
CA THR A 91 7.55 -19.23 -17.10
C THR A 91 6.11 -19.52 -17.51
N GLU A 92 5.43 -18.55 -18.12
CA GLU A 92 4.00 -18.59 -18.49
C GLU A 92 3.08 -18.85 -17.27
N GLN A 93 3.50 -18.45 -16.07
CA GLN A 93 2.82 -18.74 -14.80
C GLN A 93 2.72 -17.51 -13.91
N TYR A 94 1.78 -17.56 -12.96
CA TYR A 94 1.69 -16.57 -11.88
C TYR A 94 2.67 -16.92 -10.77
N GLU A 95 3.57 -15.99 -10.48
CA GLU A 95 4.61 -16.10 -9.48
C GLU A 95 4.24 -15.24 -8.26
N LYS A 96 4.33 -15.81 -7.06
CA LYS A 96 3.93 -15.13 -5.83
C LYS A 96 5.00 -14.15 -5.39
N VAL A 97 4.61 -12.89 -5.27
CA VAL A 97 5.49 -11.81 -4.81
C VAL A 97 5.52 -11.77 -3.28
N LYS A 98 6.70 -11.48 -2.72
CA LYS A 98 6.84 -11.10 -1.31
C LYS A 98 6.94 -9.59 -1.24
N LEU A 99 5.97 -8.98 -0.58
CA LEU A 99 6.00 -7.59 -0.16
C LEU A 99 6.44 -7.57 1.30
N ILE A 100 7.36 -6.69 1.66
CA ILE A 100 8.03 -6.70 2.95
C ILE A 100 7.85 -5.34 3.60
N ASP A 101 7.47 -5.35 4.88
CA ASP A 101 7.36 -4.17 5.75
C ASP A 101 6.58 -3.04 5.08
N ILE A 102 5.37 -3.36 4.63
CA ILE A 102 4.47 -2.40 3.98
C ILE A 102 3.96 -1.39 5.03
N GLU A 103 4.26 -0.12 4.83
CA GLU A 103 3.91 0.99 5.71
C GLU A 103 3.00 2.01 5.02
N TYR A 104 2.02 2.50 5.77
CA TYR A 104 1.16 3.60 5.33
C TYR A 104 1.91 4.93 5.33
N SER A 105 1.86 5.65 4.21
CA SER A 105 2.41 7.00 4.09
C SER A 105 1.48 8.03 4.74
N THR A 106 1.82 8.48 5.94
CA THR A 106 0.97 9.42 6.70
C THR A 106 0.75 10.74 5.97
N GLY A 107 -0.50 11.20 5.90
CA GLY A 107 -0.84 12.47 5.27
C GLY A 107 -1.06 12.40 3.75
N THR A 108 -0.93 11.22 3.15
CA THR A 108 -1.36 10.96 1.77
C THR A 108 -2.79 10.41 1.75
N GLY A 109 -3.33 10.13 0.54
CA GLY A 109 -4.40 9.14 0.39
C GLY A 109 -3.95 7.75 0.85
N HIS A 110 -4.65 6.68 0.50
CA HIS A 110 -4.18 5.31 0.76
C HIS A 110 -2.95 4.96 -0.08
N CYS A 111 -1.79 5.51 0.27
CA CYS A 111 -0.51 5.18 -0.32
C CYS A 111 0.33 4.40 0.68
N TYR A 112 0.98 3.36 0.20
CA TYR A 112 1.81 2.47 0.99
C TYR A 112 3.14 2.23 0.28
N TYR A 113 4.19 2.12 1.09
CA TYR A 113 5.56 1.86 0.64
C TYR A 113 6.13 0.66 1.41
N GLY A 114 7.20 0.07 0.92
CA GLY A 114 7.84 -1.11 1.48
C GLY A 114 8.86 -1.68 0.50
N GLU A 115 9.27 -2.92 0.70
CA GLU A 115 10.22 -3.62 -0.16
C GLU A 115 9.54 -4.76 -0.94
N VAL A 116 10.17 -5.20 -2.01
CA VAL A 116 9.69 -6.32 -2.84
C VAL A 116 10.79 -7.33 -3.09
N TYR A 117 10.41 -8.60 -3.07
CA TYR A 117 11.26 -9.72 -3.42
C TYR A 117 10.47 -10.77 -4.22
N LEU A 118 11.09 -11.29 -5.27
CA LEU A 118 10.59 -12.40 -6.07
C LEU A 118 11.75 -13.23 -6.60
N GLU A 119 11.66 -14.55 -6.47
CA GLU A 119 12.65 -15.50 -6.97
C GLU A 119 11.98 -16.47 -7.95
N ILE A 120 12.54 -16.57 -9.16
CA ILE A 120 12.05 -17.44 -10.23
C ILE A 120 13.25 -18.22 -10.78
N GLY A 121 13.35 -19.49 -10.41
CA GLY A 121 14.52 -20.31 -10.75
C GLY A 121 15.81 -19.68 -10.19
N ASP A 122 16.77 -19.37 -11.06
CA ASP A 122 18.05 -18.74 -10.69
C ASP A 122 18.01 -17.20 -10.70
N LYS A 123 16.86 -16.59 -11.02
CA LYS A 123 16.70 -15.12 -11.09
C LYS A 123 16.07 -14.59 -9.81
N VAL A 124 16.64 -13.53 -9.28
CA VAL A 124 16.12 -12.78 -8.13
C VAL A 124 15.79 -11.37 -8.60
N TYR A 125 14.56 -10.96 -8.34
CA TYR A 125 14.07 -9.60 -8.50
C TYR A 125 13.83 -9.03 -7.10
N GLU A 126 14.51 -7.94 -6.77
CA GLU A 126 14.37 -7.28 -5.48
C GLU A 126 14.48 -5.77 -5.64
N ASP A 127 13.76 -5.03 -4.79
CA ASP A 127 13.85 -3.59 -4.70
C ASP A 127 13.50 -3.14 -3.29
N ASP A 128 14.15 -2.07 -2.82
CA ASP A 128 13.90 -1.47 -1.49
C ASP A 128 12.72 -0.49 -1.52
N TYR A 129 12.00 -0.44 -2.65
CA TYR A 129 10.86 0.43 -2.86
C TYR A 129 9.76 -0.25 -3.68
N ILE A 130 8.56 -0.26 -3.11
CA ILE A 130 7.27 -0.41 -3.81
C ILE A 130 6.45 0.84 -3.64
N SER A 131 5.49 1.05 -4.53
CA SER A 131 4.41 2.02 -4.32
C SER A 131 3.06 1.36 -4.58
N ILE A 132 2.19 1.32 -3.58
CA ILE A 132 0.80 0.86 -3.69
C ILE A 132 -0.12 2.04 -3.37
N ALA A 133 -0.87 2.51 -4.35
CA ALA A 133 -1.77 3.65 -4.20
C ALA A 133 -3.22 3.25 -4.51
N PHE A 134 -4.09 3.28 -3.51
CA PHE A 134 -5.53 3.09 -3.70
C PHE A 134 -6.19 4.45 -3.97
N TYR A 135 -6.85 4.55 -5.12
CA TYR A 135 -7.50 5.78 -5.54
C TYR A 135 -8.97 5.78 -5.15
N TYR A 136 -9.39 6.88 -4.53
CA TYR A 136 -10.79 7.20 -4.33
C TYR A 136 -11.35 7.90 -5.56
N PHE A 137 -11.60 7.15 -6.63
CA PHE A 137 -12.52 7.59 -7.68
C PHE A 137 -13.96 7.26 -7.25
N ASP A 138 -14.95 7.71 -8.03
CA ASP A 138 -16.37 7.41 -7.75
C ASP A 138 -16.66 5.90 -7.63
N ASP A 139 -15.84 5.06 -8.27
CA ASP A 139 -15.94 3.60 -8.24
C ASP A 139 -15.18 2.93 -7.08
N LYS A 140 -14.38 3.68 -6.29
CA LYS A 140 -13.65 3.26 -5.06
C LYS A 140 -12.79 1.99 -5.15
N ASN A 141 -12.57 1.47 -6.36
CA ASN A 141 -12.12 0.10 -6.57
C ASN A 141 -10.82 0.01 -7.38
N ARG A 142 -10.03 1.10 -7.44
CA ARG A 142 -8.82 1.18 -8.26
C ARG A 142 -7.55 1.31 -7.45
N VAL A 143 -6.53 0.61 -7.89
CA VAL A 143 -5.22 0.58 -7.24
C VAL A 143 -4.14 0.68 -8.29
N ASN A 144 -3.11 1.49 -8.07
CA ASN A 144 -1.88 1.43 -8.86
C ASN A 144 -0.78 0.80 -8.01
N ILE A 145 -0.05 -0.14 -8.61
CA ILE A 145 1.09 -0.80 -7.99
C ILE A 145 2.30 -0.63 -8.89
N ILE A 146 3.41 -0.21 -8.30
CA ILE A 146 4.74 -0.12 -8.93
C ILE A 146 5.71 -0.97 -8.10
N LEU A 147 6.45 -1.85 -8.78
CA LEU A 147 7.42 -2.79 -8.21
C LEU A 147 8.69 -2.79 -9.06
N PHE A 148 9.83 -3.18 -8.48
CA PHE A 148 11.09 -3.38 -9.20
C PHE A 148 11.55 -2.16 -10.01
N TYR A 149 11.27 -0.95 -9.50
CA TYR A 149 11.54 0.34 -10.13
C TYR A 149 12.97 0.48 -10.68
N ASN A 150 13.96 -0.05 -9.94
CA ASN A 150 15.37 0.07 -10.30
C ASN A 150 15.87 -1.00 -11.28
N THR A 151 15.04 -1.99 -11.61
CA THR A 151 15.42 -3.15 -12.44
C THR A 151 14.39 -3.43 -13.54
N ASP A 152 13.48 -4.38 -13.31
CA ASP A 152 12.45 -4.86 -14.24
C ASP A 152 11.08 -4.28 -13.87
N GLU A 153 10.95 -2.95 -13.93
CA GLU A 153 9.80 -2.20 -13.41
C GLU A 153 8.46 -2.80 -13.87
N PHE A 154 7.67 -3.28 -12.92
CA PHE A 154 6.27 -3.61 -13.14
C PHE A 154 5.40 -2.49 -12.58
N SER A 155 4.67 -1.82 -13.46
CA SER A 155 3.71 -0.78 -13.12
C SER A 155 2.36 -1.10 -13.76
N SER A 156 1.29 -1.13 -12.98
CA SER A 156 -0.04 -1.35 -13.53
C SER A 156 -1.17 -0.82 -12.65
N ASP A 157 -2.29 -0.51 -13.30
CA ASP A 157 -3.56 -0.23 -12.65
C ASP A 157 -4.40 -1.51 -12.51
N PHE A 158 -4.98 -1.66 -11.34
CA PHE A 158 -5.80 -2.79 -10.93
C PHE A 158 -7.23 -2.34 -10.62
N LYS A 159 -8.20 -3.22 -10.88
CA LYS A 159 -9.62 -3.02 -10.54
C LYS A 159 -10.11 -4.21 -9.73
N LEU A 160 -10.94 -3.96 -8.71
CA LEU A 160 -11.66 -4.99 -7.97
C LEU A 160 -12.55 -5.81 -8.93
N GLU A 161 -12.49 -7.14 -8.84
CA GLU A 161 -13.38 -8.04 -9.55
C GLU A 161 -14.82 -7.89 -9.03
N GLU A 162 -15.80 -7.79 -9.94
CA GLU A 162 -17.22 -7.81 -9.58
C GLU A 162 -17.66 -9.26 -9.35
N GLU A 163 -18.35 -9.54 -8.23
CA GLU A 163 -18.89 -10.87 -7.90
C GLU A 163 -20.00 -11.33 -8.87
#